data_AF-A0A445M9S4-F1
#
_entry.id   AF-A0A445M9S4-F1
#
_cell.length_a   1.000
_cell.length_b   1.000
_cell.length_c   1.000
_cell.angle_alpha   90.00
_cell.angle_beta   90.00
_cell.angle_gamma   90.00
#
_symmetry.space_group_name_H-M   'P 1'
#
loop_
_entity.id
_entity.type
_entity.pdbx_description
1 polymer ?
#
loop_
_entity_poly.entity_id
_entity_poly.type
_entity_poly.pdbx_seq_one_letter_code
_entity_poly.pdbx_strand_id
1 'polypeptide(L)'
;MSFAIKLLILCKLASKSILGRAANVKDSYWLNTQHGITTSGPDLVTDGSSSIGRFANYTVFKGKAALSVKPILPDIRELDSRSSRTYRNGGVMLTFWPAVGQRKYDWEKKQVFALSPTEVGSFIGLGPAESCEFFHDPSMKSSLEGQVKKSLSISPLSNDNGYFLNISVVNNIQKTNERLSVPVTKAEFTVIRTVLSYVLPHILGWPRAMRYHQPNTEKKMSKQQGELRPDPSFEWGR
;
A
#
# COMPACT_ATOMS: atom_id res chain seq x y z
N MET A 1 7.60 -7.42 -18.83
CA MET A 1 7.18 -6.01 -18.96
C MET A 1 7.60 -5.28 -17.69
N SER A 2 8.64 -4.47 -17.78
CA SER A 2 9.18 -3.72 -16.64
C SER A 2 8.40 -2.41 -16.54
N PHE A 3 7.59 -2.26 -15.49
CA PHE A 3 6.93 -0.98 -15.19
C PHE A 3 8.01 -0.01 -14.75
N ALA A 4 8.46 0.84 -15.66
CA ALA A 4 9.27 1.96 -15.30
C ALA A 4 8.34 3.03 -14.73
N ILE A 5 8.43 3.28 -13.43
CA ILE A 5 7.66 4.32 -12.74
C ILE A 5 8.64 5.46 -12.45
N LYS A 6 8.45 6.64 -13.05
CA LYS A 6 9.17 7.84 -12.65
C LYS A 6 8.38 8.47 -11.52
N LEU A 7 8.90 8.30 -10.32
CA LEU A 7 8.38 8.84 -9.07
C LEU A 7 8.58 10.36 -9.06
N LEU A 8 7.51 11.13 -9.23
CA LEU A 8 7.48 12.55 -8.87
C LEU A 8 6.60 12.67 -7.63
N ILE A 9 7.22 12.77 -6.45
CA ILE A 9 6.52 13.07 -5.19
C ILE A 9 6.53 14.58 -5.02
N LEU A 10 5.36 15.20 -5.09
CA LEU A 10 5.16 16.58 -4.63
C LEU A 10 4.48 16.53 -3.26
N CYS A 11 5.27 16.55 -2.19
CA CYS A 11 4.77 16.92 -0.86
C CYS A 11 4.90 18.44 -0.69
N LYS A 12 3.78 19.14 -0.55
CA LYS A 12 3.78 20.55 -0.13
C LYS A 12 3.79 20.58 1.40
N LEU A 13 4.94 20.94 1.97
CA LEU A 13 5.05 21.25 3.40
C LEU A 13 4.50 22.67 3.64
N ALA A 14 3.39 22.78 4.36
CA ALA A 14 2.96 24.06 4.92
C ALA A 14 3.53 24.18 6.33
N SER A 15 4.61 24.96 6.48
CA SER A 15 5.20 25.27 7.79
C SER A 15 4.28 26.23 8.56
N LYS A 16 3.72 25.76 9.69
CA LYS A 16 3.31 26.62 10.80
C LYS A 16 3.73 25.96 12.11
N SER A 17 4.59 26.65 12.85
CA SER A 17 5.04 26.28 14.19
C SER A 17 3.91 26.47 15.21
N ILE A 18 3.60 25.42 15.99
CA ILE A 18 2.95 25.59 17.30
C ILE A 18 3.60 24.62 18.29
N LEU A 19 4.12 25.23 19.35
CA LEU A 19 4.81 24.65 20.50
C LEU A 19 3.81 24.08 21.51
N GLY A 20 4.07 22.87 21.99
CA GLY A 20 3.77 22.41 23.36
C GLY A 20 2.37 21.83 23.63
N ARG A 21 2.30 20.53 23.98
CA ARG A 21 2.22 20.06 25.39
C ARG A 21 2.17 18.53 25.40
N ALA A 22 3.08 17.91 26.16
CA ALA A 22 3.08 16.48 26.43
C ALA A 22 1.94 16.13 27.40
N ALA A 23 1.18 15.09 27.07
CA ALA A 23 0.33 14.39 28.04
C ALA A 23 0.58 12.89 27.90
N ASN A 24 1.12 12.33 28.97
CA ASN A 24 1.36 10.92 29.21
C ASN A 24 0.01 10.26 29.59
N VAL A 25 -0.40 9.23 28.87
CA VAL A 25 -1.46 8.32 29.32
C VAL A 25 -1.05 6.90 28.98
N LYS A 26 -0.53 6.21 30.00
CA LYS A 26 -0.72 4.77 30.16
C LYS A 26 -2.21 4.54 30.40
N ASP A 27 -2.83 3.64 29.63
CA ASP A 27 -3.52 2.47 30.19
C ASP A 27 -4.19 1.61 29.12
N SER A 28 -4.14 0.32 29.41
CA SER A 28 -4.63 -0.84 28.70
C SER A 28 -6.15 -0.91 28.53
N TYR A 29 -6.60 -1.53 27.44
CA TYR A 29 -7.70 -2.50 27.51
C TYR A 29 -7.69 -3.47 26.33
N TRP A 30 -7.77 -4.75 26.67
CA TRP A 30 -8.09 -5.86 25.79
C TRP A 30 -9.56 -5.75 25.37
N LEU A 31 -9.84 -5.75 24.06
CA LEU A 31 -11.19 -6.01 23.54
C LEU A 31 -11.11 -7.06 22.44
N ASN A 32 -11.47 -8.28 22.82
CA ASN A 32 -11.98 -9.29 21.92
C ASN A 32 -13.35 -8.83 21.42
N THR A 33 -13.46 -8.54 20.12
CA THR A 33 -14.77 -8.40 19.49
C THR A 33 -14.81 -9.31 18.26
N GLN A 34 -15.31 -10.53 18.46
CA GLN A 34 -15.93 -11.30 17.39
C GLN A 34 -17.18 -10.54 16.96
N HIS A 35 -17.19 -9.96 15.75
CA HIS A 35 -18.34 -9.79 14.87
C HIS A 35 -17.85 -9.12 13.57
N GLY A 36 -17.35 -9.94 12.65
CA GLY A 36 -17.04 -9.51 11.30
C GLY A 36 -18.31 -9.45 10.46
N ILE A 37 -18.69 -8.25 10.00
CA ILE A 37 -19.64 -8.13 8.91
C ILE A 37 -18.90 -8.53 7.63
N THR A 38 -19.11 -9.77 7.19
CA THR A 38 -18.58 -10.29 5.92
C THR A 38 -19.40 -9.72 4.77
N THR A 39 -18.74 -8.93 3.92
CA THR A 39 -19.26 -8.55 2.61
C THR A 39 -18.39 -9.20 1.54
N SER A 40 -18.67 -10.46 1.21
CA SER A 40 -18.04 -11.18 0.10
C SER A 40 -18.82 -10.96 -1.19
N GLY A 41 -18.19 -10.36 -2.20
CA GLY A 41 -18.64 -10.46 -3.60
C GLY A 41 -18.23 -11.82 -4.20
N PRO A 42 -18.78 -12.22 -5.36
CA PRO A 42 -18.56 -13.55 -5.92
C PRO A 42 -17.19 -13.64 -6.61
N ASP A 43 -16.29 -14.46 -6.06
CA ASP A 43 -15.06 -14.90 -6.74
C ASP A 43 -15.21 -16.40 -7.08
N LEU A 44 -15.38 -16.72 -8.37
CA LEU A 44 -15.23 -18.07 -8.91
C LEU A 44 -14.48 -17.99 -10.23
N VAL A 45 -13.18 -18.31 -10.20
CA VAL A 45 -12.54 -19.26 -11.13
C VAL A 45 -11.38 -19.93 -10.39
N THR A 46 -11.51 -21.24 -10.22
CA THR A 46 -10.53 -22.16 -9.64
C THR A 46 -9.49 -22.51 -10.70
N ASP A 47 -8.20 -22.31 -10.42
CA ASP A 47 -7.14 -23.00 -11.17
C ASP A 47 -5.99 -23.43 -10.25
N GLY A 48 -5.95 -24.73 -9.97
CA GLY A 48 -4.75 -25.58 -10.00
C GLY A 48 -3.51 -25.32 -9.14
N SER A 49 -3.42 -24.24 -8.36
CA SER A 49 -2.25 -23.98 -7.50
C SER A 49 -2.62 -24.05 -6.03
N SER A 50 -1.91 -24.89 -5.26
CA SER A 50 -2.08 -25.18 -3.83
C SER A 50 -1.74 -24.01 -2.90
N SER A 51 -2.07 -22.79 -3.30
CA SER A 51 -2.22 -21.63 -2.43
C SER A 51 -3.66 -21.18 -2.53
N ILE A 52 -4.48 -21.48 -1.51
CA ILE A 52 -5.79 -20.86 -1.37
C ILE A 52 -5.57 -19.35 -1.42
N GLY A 53 -5.98 -18.71 -2.51
CA GLY A 53 -5.87 -17.28 -2.70
C GLY A 53 -6.71 -16.59 -1.62
N ARG A 54 -6.07 -16.14 -0.55
CA ARG A 54 -6.75 -15.38 0.50
C ARG A 54 -6.87 -13.95 0.03
N PHE A 55 -8.08 -13.56 -0.37
CA PHE A 55 -8.41 -12.18 -0.72
C PHE A 55 -8.83 -11.44 0.55
N ALA A 56 -8.01 -10.48 0.97
CA ALA A 56 -8.28 -9.62 2.11
C ALA A 56 -8.20 -8.15 1.65
N ASN A 57 -9.31 -7.66 1.11
CA ASN A 57 -9.43 -6.28 0.63
C ASN A 57 -10.17 -5.46 1.69
N TYR A 58 -9.70 -4.24 1.96
CA TYR A 58 -10.49 -3.26 2.70
C TYR A 58 -11.21 -2.36 1.71
N THR A 59 -12.53 -2.20 1.82
CA THR A 59 -13.32 -1.41 0.86
C THR A 59 -14.19 -0.37 1.57
N VAL A 60 -14.14 0.85 1.04
CA VAL A 60 -14.94 2.00 1.46
C VAL A 60 -15.99 2.29 0.39
N PHE A 61 -17.27 2.31 0.78
CA PHE A 61 -18.39 2.58 -0.11
C PHE A 61 -18.99 3.95 0.18
N LYS A 62 -19.05 4.83 -0.83
CA LYS A 62 -19.64 6.19 -0.72
C LYS A 62 -20.66 6.43 -1.82
N GLY A 63 -21.42 7.52 -1.70
CA GLY A 63 -22.55 7.79 -2.59
C GLY A 63 -22.21 7.91 -4.07
N LYS A 64 -21.00 8.38 -4.41
CA LYS A 64 -20.56 8.59 -5.82
C LYS A 64 -19.54 7.58 -6.32
N ALA A 65 -18.78 6.97 -5.42
CA ALA A 65 -17.74 6.00 -5.77
C ALA A 65 -17.40 5.10 -4.59
N ALA A 66 -16.76 3.97 -4.88
CA ALA A 66 -16.17 3.07 -3.90
C ALA A 66 -14.65 2.99 -4.11
N LEU A 67 -13.92 2.68 -3.05
CA LEU A 67 -12.47 2.48 -3.04
C LEU A 67 -12.14 1.14 -2.37
N SER A 68 -11.40 0.27 -3.05
CA SER A 68 -10.78 -0.92 -2.46
C SER A 68 -9.27 -0.77 -2.36
N VAL A 69 -8.71 -1.23 -1.24
CA VAL A 69 -7.28 -1.31 -0.94
C VAL A 69 -6.89 -2.78 -0.87
N LYS A 70 -5.98 -3.21 -1.75
CA LYS A 70 -5.55 -4.62 -1.85
C LYS A 70 -4.02 -4.73 -1.89
N PRO A 71 -3.38 -5.53 -1.02
CA PRO A 71 -1.94 -5.79 -1.12
C PRO A 71 -1.61 -6.65 -2.35
N ILE A 72 -0.46 -6.37 -2.97
CA ILE A 72 0.15 -7.19 -4.02
C ILE A 72 1.49 -7.69 -3.49
N LEU A 73 1.65 -9.02 -3.45
CA LEU A 73 2.88 -9.65 -2.95
C LEU A 73 4.07 -9.37 -3.88
N PRO A 74 5.30 -9.35 -3.32
CA PRO A 74 6.52 -9.23 -4.13
C PRO A 74 6.76 -10.48 -4.97
N ASP A 75 7.37 -10.29 -6.14
CA ASP A 75 7.89 -11.39 -6.94
C ASP A 75 9.27 -11.78 -6.38
N ILE A 76 9.33 -12.97 -5.80
CA ILE A 76 10.55 -13.53 -5.21
C ILE A 76 11.03 -14.63 -6.12
N ARG A 77 12.30 -14.56 -6.52
CA ARG A 77 12.94 -15.59 -7.34
C ARG A 77 14.00 -16.30 -6.52
N GLU A 78 14.02 -17.61 -6.60
CA GLU A 78 15.13 -18.41 -6.11
C GLU A 78 16.32 -18.13 -7.02
N LEU A 79 17.45 -17.79 -6.40
CA LEU A 79 18.72 -17.60 -7.10
C LEU A 79 19.45 -18.94 -7.13
N ASP A 80 19.55 -19.60 -5.96
CA ASP A 80 20.12 -20.95 -5.79
C ASP A 80 19.26 -21.77 -4.80
N SER A 81 19.58 -23.05 -4.63
CA SER A 81 18.90 -23.98 -3.70
C SER A 81 18.85 -23.54 -2.22
N ARG A 82 19.57 -22.47 -1.85
CA ARG A 82 19.63 -21.91 -0.50
C ARG A 82 19.41 -20.40 -0.43
N SER A 83 19.21 -19.72 -1.55
CA SER A 83 19.14 -18.26 -1.60
C SER A 83 17.97 -17.80 -2.49
N SER A 84 17.16 -16.89 -1.95
CA SER A 84 16.08 -16.25 -2.70
C SER A 84 16.22 -14.75 -2.62
N ARG A 85 16.02 -14.06 -3.74
CA ARG A 85 16.08 -12.60 -3.81
C ARG A 85 14.74 -12.04 -4.25
N THR A 86 14.31 -10.94 -3.63
CA THR A 86 13.19 -10.14 -4.13
C THR A 86 13.58 -9.56 -5.48
N TYR A 87 12.95 -10.04 -6.55
CA TYR A 87 13.20 -9.59 -7.92
C TYR A 87 12.41 -8.32 -8.23
N ARG A 88 11.17 -8.25 -7.72
CA ARG A 88 10.31 -7.09 -7.82
C ARG A 88 9.58 -6.90 -6.50
N ASN A 89 9.63 -5.69 -5.95
CA ASN A 89 8.83 -5.34 -4.79
C ASN A 89 7.34 -5.49 -5.12
N GLY A 90 6.57 -5.86 -4.11
CA GLY A 90 5.13 -5.79 -4.16
C GLY A 90 4.63 -4.34 -4.15
N GLY A 91 3.34 -4.18 -3.92
CA GLY A 91 2.73 -2.86 -3.82
C GLY A 91 1.33 -2.95 -3.23
N VAL A 92 0.58 -1.87 -3.31
CA VAL A 92 -0.82 -1.83 -2.92
C VAL A 92 -1.66 -1.35 -4.09
N MET A 93 -2.61 -2.16 -4.53
CA MET A 93 -3.57 -1.78 -5.55
C MET A 93 -4.73 -1.01 -4.93
N LEU A 94 -4.94 0.21 -5.39
CA LEU A 94 -6.16 0.98 -5.17
C LEU A 94 -7.08 0.80 -6.37
N THR A 95 -8.33 0.40 -6.13
CA THR A 95 -9.35 0.26 -7.17
C THR A 95 -10.54 1.15 -6.83
N PHE A 96 -10.93 1.98 -7.78
CA PHE A 96 -12.04 2.91 -7.69
C PHE A 96 -13.17 2.45 -8.62
N TRP A 97 -14.40 2.49 -8.14
CA TRP A 97 -15.60 2.19 -8.94
C TRP A 97 -16.60 3.33 -8.87
N PRO A 98 -17.14 3.81 -10.00
CA PRO A 98 -18.23 4.79 -9.98
C PRO A 98 -19.52 4.15 -9.48
N ALA A 99 -20.33 4.92 -8.75
CA ALA A 99 -21.69 4.52 -8.40
C ALA A 99 -22.61 4.61 -9.62
N VAL A 100 -23.44 3.60 -9.82
CA VAL A 100 -24.51 3.56 -10.85
C VAL A 100 -25.91 3.55 -10.25
N GLY A 101 -25.99 3.62 -8.93
CA GLY A 101 -27.24 3.70 -8.18
C GLY A 101 -26.97 3.64 -6.69
N GLN A 102 -28.04 3.67 -5.90
CA GLN A 102 -27.92 3.57 -4.45
C GLN A 102 -27.28 2.23 -4.07
N ARG A 103 -26.08 2.29 -3.47
CA ARG A 103 -25.28 1.12 -3.06
C ARG A 103 -24.95 0.15 -4.20
N LYS A 104 -24.91 0.64 -5.45
CA LYS A 104 -24.53 -0.13 -6.64
C LYS A 104 -23.37 0.56 -7.35
N TYR A 105 -22.36 -0.22 -7.72
CA TYR A 105 -21.12 0.27 -8.33
C TYR A 105 -20.81 -0.51 -9.61
N ASP A 106 -20.31 0.17 -10.61
CA ASP A 106 -19.96 -0.42 -11.91
C ASP A 106 -18.53 -0.96 -11.87
N TRP A 107 -18.40 -2.29 -11.95
CA TRP A 107 -17.13 -3.02 -11.88
C TRP A 107 -16.33 -2.98 -13.19
N GLU A 108 -16.98 -2.68 -14.31
CA GLU A 108 -16.39 -2.58 -15.64
C GLU A 108 -15.68 -1.24 -15.81
N LYS A 109 -16.29 -0.16 -15.31
CA LYS A 109 -15.73 1.21 -15.35
C LYS A 109 -14.78 1.53 -14.19
N LYS A 110 -14.05 0.52 -13.72
CA LYS A 110 -13.13 0.68 -12.59
C LYS A 110 -11.84 1.39 -13.02
N GLN A 111 -11.33 2.25 -12.15
CA GLN A 111 -10.01 2.85 -12.31
C GLN A 111 -9.03 2.31 -11.26
N VAL A 112 -7.82 2.00 -11.70
CA VAL A 112 -6.79 1.36 -10.86
C VAL A 112 -5.52 2.21 -10.76
N PHE A 113 -4.96 2.27 -9.56
CA PHE A 113 -3.72 2.95 -9.24
C PHE A 113 -2.90 2.08 -8.28
N ALA A 114 -1.68 1.72 -8.65
CA ALA A 114 -0.81 0.90 -7.80
C ALA A 114 0.13 1.82 -7.01
N LEU A 115 0.23 1.63 -5.69
CA LEU A 115 1.22 2.30 -4.87
C LEU A 115 2.45 1.40 -4.73
N SER A 116 3.61 1.95 -5.07
CA SER A 116 4.91 1.38 -4.71
C SER A 116 5.17 1.49 -3.20
N PRO A 117 6.14 0.75 -2.62
CA PRO A 117 6.47 0.85 -1.21
C PRO A 117 6.80 2.28 -0.76
N THR A 118 7.45 3.07 -1.61
CA THR A 118 7.78 4.47 -1.31
C THR A 118 6.53 5.35 -1.25
N GLU A 119 5.60 5.18 -2.19
CA GLU A 119 4.33 5.93 -2.19
C GLU A 119 3.43 5.51 -1.02
N VAL A 120 3.47 4.23 -0.63
CA VAL A 120 2.86 3.76 0.63
C VAL A 120 3.47 4.48 1.83
N GLY A 121 4.80 4.65 1.87
CA GLY A 121 5.49 5.44 2.89
C GLY A 121 5.00 6.89 2.96
N SER A 122 4.89 7.57 1.80
CA SER A 122 4.33 8.92 1.73
C SER A 122 2.88 8.98 2.20
N PHE A 123 2.05 7.99 1.83
CA PHE A 123 0.66 7.90 2.26
C PHE A 123 0.55 7.78 3.79
N ILE A 124 1.33 6.87 4.39
CA ILE A 124 1.33 6.65 5.84
C ILE A 124 1.79 7.92 6.56
N GLY A 125 2.81 8.59 6.04
CA GLY A 125 3.44 9.77 6.63
C GLY A 125 2.64 11.07 6.56
N LEU A 126 1.49 11.10 5.86
CA LEU A 126 0.66 12.31 5.73
C LEU A 126 0.27 12.91 7.09
N GLY A 127 0.64 14.17 7.33
CA GLY A 127 0.12 14.96 8.44
C GLY A 127 -1.39 15.30 8.28
N PRO A 128 -2.08 15.69 9.37
CA PRO A 128 -3.52 16.01 9.36
C PRO A 128 -3.94 17.10 8.36
N ALA A 129 -3.05 18.05 8.07
CA ALA A 129 -3.30 19.15 7.13
C ALA A 129 -2.51 19.01 5.81
N GLU A 130 -1.80 17.89 5.64
CA GLU A 130 -0.95 17.67 4.47
C GLU A 130 -1.70 16.98 3.34
N SER A 131 -1.19 17.17 2.14
CA SER A 131 -1.66 16.49 0.93
C SER A 131 -0.47 15.89 0.20
N CYS A 132 -0.68 14.78 -0.50
CA CYS A 132 0.30 14.22 -1.42
C CYS A 132 -0.36 13.89 -2.76
N GLU A 133 0.45 13.91 -3.82
CA GLU A 133 0.02 13.57 -5.17
C GLU A 133 1.04 12.63 -5.82
N PHE A 134 0.53 11.65 -6.55
CA PHE A 134 1.31 10.64 -7.27
C PHE A 134 0.91 10.64 -8.73
N PHE A 135 1.89 10.45 -9.62
CA PHE A 135 1.70 10.48 -11.06
C PHE A 135 2.29 9.24 -11.71
N HIS A 136 1.47 8.51 -12.46
CA HIS A 136 1.84 7.28 -13.13
C HIS A 136 1.60 7.41 -14.64
N ASP A 137 2.57 6.98 -15.42
CA ASP A 137 2.44 6.72 -16.85
C ASP A 137 2.64 5.21 -17.08
N PRO A 138 1.56 4.43 -17.34
CA PRO A 138 1.66 2.99 -17.53
C PRO A 138 2.53 2.60 -18.74
N SER A 139 2.70 3.50 -19.70
CA SER A 139 3.41 3.29 -20.96
C SER A 139 4.78 3.96 -20.98
N MET A 140 5.29 4.39 -19.83
CA MET A 140 6.60 5.04 -19.73
C MET A 140 7.70 4.11 -20.28
N LYS A 141 8.65 4.68 -21.02
CA LYS A 141 9.70 3.95 -21.75
C LYS A 141 9.19 3.01 -22.84
N SER A 142 7.99 3.27 -23.36
CA SER A 142 7.46 2.63 -24.57
C SER A 142 7.14 3.68 -25.62
N SER A 143 6.76 3.24 -26.83
CA SER A 143 6.31 4.15 -27.90
C SER A 143 5.02 4.90 -27.55
N LEU A 144 4.28 4.48 -26.52
CA LEU A 144 3.02 5.10 -26.07
C LEU A 144 3.20 5.97 -24.82
N GLU A 145 4.43 6.34 -24.48
CA GLU A 145 4.72 7.26 -23.37
C GLU A 145 3.93 8.57 -23.51
N GLY A 146 3.41 9.07 -22.40
CA GLY A 146 2.62 10.28 -22.28
C GLY A 146 1.17 10.16 -22.76
N GLN A 147 0.79 9.03 -23.36
CA GLN A 147 -0.56 8.84 -23.91
C GLN A 147 -1.59 8.51 -22.83
N VAL A 148 -1.19 7.84 -21.75
CA VAL A 148 -2.06 7.54 -20.60
C VAL A 148 -1.40 8.09 -19.35
N LYS A 149 -2.09 9.01 -18.67
CA LYS A 149 -1.60 9.63 -17.43
C LYS A 149 -2.60 9.38 -16.33
N LYS A 150 -2.12 8.86 -15.21
CA LYS A 150 -2.90 8.65 -14.00
C LYS A 150 -2.35 9.56 -12.91
N SER A 151 -3.22 10.30 -12.24
CA SER A 151 -2.87 10.98 -11.00
C SER A 151 -3.75 10.51 -9.85
N LEU A 152 -3.15 10.37 -8.68
CA LEU A 152 -3.85 10.13 -7.41
C LEU A 152 -3.48 11.27 -6.47
N SER A 153 -4.49 12.01 -6.00
CA SER A 153 -4.31 13.02 -4.95
C SER A 153 -5.04 12.61 -3.67
N ILE A 154 -4.34 12.76 -2.55
CA ILE A 154 -4.90 12.62 -1.21
C ILE A 154 -4.83 14.01 -0.55
N SER A 155 -5.98 14.58 -0.23
CA SER A 155 -6.08 15.92 0.35
C SER A 155 -7.01 15.93 1.57
N PRO A 156 -6.75 16.76 2.59
CA PRO A 156 -7.55 16.78 3.80
C PRO A 156 -8.95 17.33 3.54
N LEU A 157 -9.95 16.77 4.23
CA LEU A 157 -11.27 17.38 4.39
C LEU A 157 -11.18 18.60 5.30
N SER A 158 -12.15 19.52 5.19
CA SER A 158 -12.26 20.62 6.15
C SER A 158 -12.43 20.09 7.58
N ASN A 159 -11.82 20.80 8.54
CA ASN A 159 -11.91 20.51 9.97
C ASN A 159 -11.38 19.13 10.42
N ASP A 160 -10.33 18.59 9.77
CA ASP A 160 -9.68 17.32 10.15
C ASP A 160 -10.63 16.10 10.18
N ASN A 161 -11.68 16.11 9.37
CA ASN A 161 -12.69 15.05 9.35
C ASN A 161 -12.31 13.84 8.47
N GLY A 162 -11.11 13.85 7.90
CA GLY A 162 -10.61 12.80 7.02
C GLY A 162 -9.98 13.38 5.76
N TYR A 163 -10.05 12.64 4.65
CA TYR A 163 -9.37 12.98 3.39
C TYR A 163 -10.26 12.70 2.17
N PHE A 164 -10.06 13.44 1.09
CA PHE A 164 -10.48 13.05 -0.24
C PHE A 164 -9.37 12.26 -0.92
N LEU A 165 -9.72 11.11 -1.49
CA LEU A 165 -8.88 10.38 -2.43
C LEU A 165 -9.46 10.57 -3.82
N ASN A 166 -8.72 11.26 -4.70
CA ASN A 166 -9.14 11.54 -6.07
C ASN A 166 -8.21 10.85 -7.06
N ILE A 167 -8.79 10.08 -7.98
CA ILE A 167 -8.08 9.52 -9.11
C ILE A 167 -8.52 10.24 -10.39
N SER A 168 -7.55 10.65 -11.21
CA SER A 168 -7.77 11.18 -12.55
C SER A 168 -7.02 10.31 -13.55
N VAL A 169 -7.70 9.84 -14.59
CA VAL A 169 -7.12 9.04 -15.67
C VAL A 169 -7.42 9.73 -16.99
N VAL A 170 -6.36 10.23 -17.62
CA VAL A 170 -6.42 10.84 -18.95
C VAL A 170 -5.83 9.85 -19.94
N ASN A 171 -6.63 9.39 -20.91
CA ASN A 171 -6.21 8.51 -21.98
C ASN A 171 -6.41 9.21 -23.32
N ASN A 172 -5.31 9.64 -23.93
CA ASN A 172 -5.33 10.37 -25.20
C ASN A 172 -5.62 9.45 -26.40
N ILE A 173 -5.34 8.15 -26.29
CA ILE A 173 -5.59 7.17 -27.36
C ILE A 173 -7.10 6.95 -27.50
N GLN A 174 -7.78 6.72 -26.38
CA GLN A 174 -9.23 6.51 -26.34
C GLN A 174 -10.02 7.82 -26.21
N LYS A 175 -9.33 8.96 -26.09
CA LYS A 175 -9.92 10.28 -25.83
C LYS A 175 -10.84 10.31 -24.61
N THR A 176 -10.48 9.58 -23.55
CA THR A 176 -11.23 9.55 -22.29
C THR A 176 -10.55 10.36 -21.20
N ASN A 177 -11.37 10.92 -20.31
CA ASN A 177 -10.93 11.64 -19.13
C ASN A 177 -11.85 11.28 -17.97
N GLU A 178 -11.39 10.37 -17.12
CA GLU A 178 -12.17 9.81 -16.04
C GLU A 178 -11.67 10.35 -14.70
N ARG A 179 -12.61 10.75 -13.83
CA ARG A 179 -12.30 11.31 -12.52
C ARG A 179 -13.24 10.74 -11.49
N LEU A 180 -12.68 10.14 -10.44
CA LEU A 180 -13.44 9.60 -9.32
C LEU A 180 -12.90 10.19 -8.01
N SER A 181 -13.81 10.48 -7.09
CA SER A 181 -13.50 11.06 -5.78
C SER A 181 -14.21 10.26 -4.69
N VAL A 182 -13.46 9.86 -3.68
CA VAL A 182 -13.98 9.12 -2.52
C VAL A 182 -13.64 9.91 -1.25
N PRO A 183 -14.63 10.48 -0.55
CA PRO A 183 -14.41 11.01 0.79
C PRO A 183 -14.19 9.85 1.76
N VAL A 184 -13.06 9.87 2.45
CA VAL A 184 -12.67 8.91 3.48
C VAL A 184 -12.68 9.62 4.82
N THR A 185 -13.50 9.15 5.74
CA THR A 185 -13.58 9.70 7.10
C THR A 185 -12.28 9.47 7.88
N LYS A 186 -12.06 10.22 8.95
CA LYS A 186 -10.92 10.03 9.86
C LYS A 186 -10.78 8.58 10.35
N ALA A 187 -11.88 7.92 10.69
CA ALA A 187 -11.88 6.53 11.12
C ALA A 187 -11.46 5.58 9.98
N GLU A 188 -12.05 5.71 8.79
CA GLU A 188 -11.70 4.89 7.63
C GLU A 188 -10.24 5.11 7.21
N PHE A 189 -9.76 6.35 7.27
CA PHE A 189 -8.38 6.70 6.94
C PHE A 189 -7.39 6.11 7.96
N THR A 190 -7.77 6.07 9.24
CA THR A 190 -6.98 5.39 10.28
C THR A 190 -6.85 3.90 9.97
N VAL A 191 -7.93 3.22 9.58
CA VAL A 191 -7.88 1.81 9.17
C VAL A 191 -6.96 1.62 7.97
N ILE A 192 -7.08 2.45 6.93
CA ILE A 192 -6.23 2.38 5.74
C ILE A 192 -4.76 2.55 6.14
N ARG A 193 -4.43 3.58 6.93
CA ARG A 193 -3.08 3.82 7.41
C ARG A 193 -2.53 2.62 8.18
N THR A 194 -3.30 2.06 9.12
CA THR A 194 -2.89 0.88 9.89
C THR A 194 -2.61 -0.33 9.00
N VAL A 195 -3.50 -0.62 8.04
CA VAL A 195 -3.32 -1.73 7.10
C VAL A 195 -2.10 -1.49 6.21
N LEU A 196 -1.89 -0.28 5.70
CA LEU A 196 -0.72 0.07 4.89
C LEU A 196 0.58 -0.09 5.67
N SER A 197 0.63 0.38 6.93
CA SER A 197 1.79 0.21 7.81
C SER A 197 2.10 -1.26 8.07
N TYR A 198 1.06 -2.08 8.28
CA TYR A 198 1.22 -3.53 8.44
C TYR A 198 1.72 -4.20 7.16
N VAL A 199 1.18 -3.83 6.00
CA VAL A 199 1.49 -4.44 4.69
C VAL A 199 2.88 -4.05 4.18
N LEU A 200 3.41 -2.87 4.55
CA LEU A 200 4.68 -2.35 4.05
C LEU A 200 5.87 -3.34 4.14
N PRO A 201 6.19 -3.97 5.29
CA PRO A 201 7.25 -4.97 5.34
C PRO A 201 6.95 -6.22 4.48
N HIS A 202 5.67 -6.59 4.29
CA HIS A 202 5.29 -7.74 3.48
C HIS A 202 5.51 -7.49 1.99
N ILE A 203 5.18 -6.30 1.49
CA ILE A 203 5.42 -5.95 0.08
C ILE A 203 6.92 -5.78 -0.24
N LEU A 204 7.76 -5.59 0.77
CA LEU A 204 9.23 -5.63 0.66
C LEU A 204 9.80 -7.05 0.75
N GLY A 205 9.00 -8.05 1.11
CA GLY A 205 9.44 -9.44 1.26
C GLY A 205 10.18 -9.74 2.57
N TRP A 206 10.19 -8.82 3.52
CA TRP A 206 10.93 -8.95 4.79
C TRP A 206 10.53 -10.18 5.62
N PRO A 207 9.26 -10.59 5.72
CA PRO A 207 8.90 -11.80 6.47
C PRO A 207 9.63 -13.06 6.00
N ARG A 208 9.93 -13.19 4.70
CA ARG A 208 10.69 -14.34 4.18
C ARG A 208 12.19 -14.19 4.43
N ALA A 209 12.73 -12.97 4.31
CA ALA A 209 14.13 -12.68 4.65
C ALA A 209 14.42 -12.93 6.15
N MET A 210 13.51 -12.54 7.04
CA MET A 210 13.69 -12.73 8.48
C MET A 210 13.52 -14.18 8.94
N ARG A 211 12.74 -15.01 8.23
CA ARG A 211 12.63 -16.45 8.53
C ARG A 211 13.93 -17.21 8.31
N TYR A 212 14.81 -16.75 7.41
CA TYR A 212 16.15 -17.32 7.22
C TYR A 212 17.07 -17.10 8.45
N HIS A 213 16.75 -16.13 9.31
CA HIS A 213 17.51 -15.86 10.54
C HIS A 213 17.05 -16.68 11.76
N GLN A 214 16.02 -17.53 11.65
CA GLN A 214 15.74 -18.52 12.69
C GLN A 214 16.62 -19.76 12.43
N PRO A 215 17.70 -19.99 13.20
CA PRO A 215 18.41 -21.25 13.10
C PRO A 215 17.45 -22.36 13.53
N ASN A 216 17.29 -23.37 12.66
CA ASN A 216 16.73 -24.66 13.06
C ASN A 216 17.43 -25.08 14.35
N THR A 217 16.73 -24.96 15.48
CA THR A 217 17.28 -25.24 16.79
C THR A 217 17.21 -26.74 17.01
N GLU A 218 18.06 -27.49 16.30
CA GLU A 218 18.33 -28.89 16.56
C GLU A 218 19.61 -29.31 15.81
N LYS A 219 20.77 -28.92 16.35
CA LYS A 219 21.95 -29.79 16.48
C LYS A 219 23.09 -29.13 17.27
N LYS A 220 23.28 -29.69 18.47
CA LYS A 220 24.47 -29.78 19.32
C LYS A 220 25.29 -28.50 19.59
N MET A 221 25.29 -28.14 20.88
CA MET A 221 26.28 -27.32 21.56
C MET A 221 27.72 -27.67 21.17
N SER A 222 28.48 -26.67 20.75
CA SER A 222 29.88 -26.50 21.15
C SER A 222 30.30 -25.03 21.06
N LYS A 223 30.45 -24.42 22.24
CA LYS A 223 31.34 -23.32 22.65
C LYS A 223 31.44 -22.01 21.83
N GLN A 224 31.38 -20.93 22.63
CA GLN A 224 31.67 -19.52 22.38
C GLN A 224 30.58 -18.74 21.64
N GLN A 225 29.60 -18.33 22.43
CA GLN A 225 28.68 -17.24 22.14
C GLN A 225 29.47 -15.93 22.19
N GLY A 226 30.08 -15.55 21.06
CA GLY A 226 30.54 -14.19 20.84
C GLY A 226 29.32 -13.29 20.64
N GLU A 227 29.18 -12.28 21.48
CA GLU A 227 28.26 -11.16 21.29
C GLU A 227 28.45 -10.63 19.86
N LEU A 228 27.44 -10.76 19.01
CA LEU A 228 27.42 -10.20 17.65
C LEU A 228 27.37 -8.67 17.76
N ARG A 229 28.51 -8.06 18.08
CA ARG A 229 28.71 -6.63 17.93
C ARG A 229 28.71 -6.32 16.43
N PRO A 230 28.01 -5.28 15.96
CA PRO A 230 28.14 -4.82 14.58
C PRO A 230 29.62 -4.55 14.30
N ASP A 231 30.22 -5.35 13.43
CA ASP A 231 31.60 -5.15 13.01
C ASP A 231 31.67 -3.88 12.15
N PRO A 232 32.47 -2.87 12.50
CA PRO A 232 32.65 -1.66 11.69
C PRO A 232 33.10 -1.95 10.24
N SER A 233 33.59 -3.16 9.95
CA SER A 233 33.88 -3.61 8.59
C SER A 233 32.66 -3.59 7.66
N PHE A 234 31.43 -3.73 8.20
CA PHE A 234 30.19 -3.59 7.42
C PHE A 234 29.97 -2.16 6.91
N GLU A 235 30.55 -1.14 7.55
CA GLU A 235 30.39 0.27 7.17
C GLU A 235 31.44 0.75 6.16
N TRP A 236 32.62 0.11 6.13
CA TRP A 236 33.81 0.63 5.43
C TRP A 236 34.45 -0.33 4.43
N GLY A 237 33.74 -1.36 3.96
CA GLY A 237 34.24 -2.32 2.97
C GLY A 237 34.76 -1.64 1.70
N ARG A 238 36.08 -1.46 1.62
CA ARG A 238 36.81 -1.23 0.37
C ARG A 238 37.12 -2.55 -0.30
#